data_AF-A0A0C3B9E6-F1
#
_entry.id   AF-A0A0C3B9E6-F1
#
_cell.length_a   1.000
_cell.length_b   1.000
_cell.length_c   1.000
_cell.angle_alpha   90.00
_cell.angle_beta   90.00
_cell.angle_gamma   90.00
#
_symmetry.space_group_name_H-M   'P 1'
#
loop_
_entity.id
_entity.type
_entity.pdbx_description
1 polymer ?
#
loop_
_entity_poly.entity_id
_entity_poly.type
_entity_poly.pdbx_seq_one_letter_code
_entity_poly.pdbx_strand_id
1 'polypeptide(L)'
;MEEHFITLDDESLGKRTYHEQHFFCAECGDPFLAPKQVRKTRQLDNGMLEVLDQDDEVGFTVYKGHPYCEACHVRLRMPKCKRCKKSIRPGDQAIEALGAKWCWHCFTCNVRTALCPALTLC
;
A
#
# COMPACT_ATOMS: atom_id res chain seq x y z
N MET A 1 -16.27 23.16 -19.68
CA MET A 1 -15.33 22.24 -19.03
C MET A 1 -16.16 21.48 -18.03
N GLU A 2 -16.34 20.17 -18.19
CA GLU A 2 -17.15 19.39 -17.23
C GLU A 2 -16.28 19.10 -16.00
N GLU A 3 -16.70 19.60 -14.86
CA GLU A 3 -16.04 19.35 -13.57
C GLU A 3 -16.52 18.00 -13.04
N HIS A 4 -15.59 17.06 -12.84
CA HIS A 4 -15.89 15.74 -12.32
C HIS A 4 -15.60 15.67 -10.82
N PHE A 5 -16.60 15.16 -10.08
CA PHE A 5 -16.54 15.00 -8.64
C PHE A 5 -16.59 13.51 -8.27
N ILE A 6 -15.80 13.14 -7.26
CA ILE A 6 -15.88 11.86 -6.59
C ILE A 6 -16.46 12.07 -5.19
N THR A 7 -17.39 11.21 -4.79
CA THR A 7 -17.91 11.20 -3.42
C THR A 7 -17.41 9.93 -2.75
N LEU A 8 -16.67 10.09 -1.67
CA LEU A 8 -16.20 8.99 -0.85
C LEU A 8 -17.06 8.92 0.41
N ASP A 9 -17.61 7.74 0.66
CA ASP A 9 -18.37 7.41 1.86
C ASP A 9 -17.59 6.37 2.66
N ASP A 10 -16.53 6.83 3.32
CA ASP A 10 -15.66 6.00 4.15
C ASP A 10 -15.88 6.35 5.61
N GLU A 11 -16.04 5.34 6.47
CA GLU A 11 -16.34 5.52 7.91
C GLU A 11 -15.33 6.42 8.63
N SER A 12 -14.07 6.44 8.18
CA SER A 12 -13.00 7.21 8.80
C SER A 12 -12.85 8.64 8.26
N LEU A 13 -13.37 8.93 7.07
CA LEU A 13 -13.41 10.29 6.49
C LEU A 13 -14.77 10.97 6.69
N GLY A 14 -15.82 10.18 6.85
CA GLY A 14 -17.20 10.57 6.60
C GLY A 14 -17.46 10.83 5.12
N LYS A 15 -18.69 11.22 4.80
CA LYS A 15 -19.08 11.58 3.44
C LYS A 15 -18.39 12.87 3.00
N ARG A 16 -17.45 12.77 2.04
CA ARG A 16 -16.71 13.91 1.48
C ARG A 16 -16.71 13.86 -0.03
N THR A 17 -16.79 15.03 -0.65
CA THR A 17 -16.77 15.19 -2.10
C THR A 17 -15.50 15.91 -2.52
N TYR A 18 -14.75 15.31 -3.44
CA TYR A 18 -13.51 15.85 -3.98
C TYR A 18 -13.69 16.07 -5.49
N HIS A 19 -12.95 17.02 -6.05
CA HIS A 19 -12.73 17.03 -7.48
C HIS A 19 -11.83 15.84 -7.84
N GLU A 20 -12.11 15.18 -8.96
CA GLU A 20 -11.39 13.97 -9.40
C GLU A 20 -9.87 14.19 -9.47
N GLN A 21 -9.42 15.37 -9.89
CA GLN A 21 -8.01 15.73 -10.01
C GLN A 21 -7.36 16.17 -8.68
N HIS A 22 -8.14 16.39 -7.63
CA HIS A 22 -7.68 16.93 -6.35
C HIS A 22 -7.79 15.94 -5.19
N PHE A 23 -7.91 14.64 -5.48
CA PHE A 23 -7.80 13.57 -4.49
C PHE A 23 -6.43 12.89 -4.61
N PHE A 24 -5.51 13.26 -3.72
CA PHE A 24 -4.09 12.89 -3.77
C PHE A 24 -3.57 12.38 -2.42
N CYS A 25 -2.47 11.63 -2.46
CA CYS A 25 -1.82 11.15 -1.25
C CYS A 25 -1.28 12.33 -0.42
N ALA A 26 -1.63 12.38 0.86
CA ALA A 26 -1.18 13.42 1.78
C ALA A 26 0.34 13.46 2.04
N GLU A 27 1.08 12.44 1.60
CA GLU A 27 2.52 12.34 1.79
C GLU A 27 3.31 12.63 0.50
N CYS A 28 2.99 11.96 -0.62
CA CYS A 28 3.75 12.16 -1.88
C CYS A 28 3.12 13.16 -2.83
N GLY A 29 1.84 13.50 -2.66
CA GLY A 29 1.11 14.40 -3.56
C GLY A 29 0.65 13.75 -4.88
N ASP A 30 0.98 12.48 -5.12
CA ASP A 30 0.51 11.78 -6.32
C ASP A 30 -1.03 11.64 -6.28
N PRO A 31 -1.72 11.92 -7.40
CA PRO A 31 -3.15 11.72 -7.50
C PRO A 31 -3.47 10.22 -7.43
N PHE A 32 -4.54 9.88 -6.71
CA PHE A 32 -5.03 8.51 -6.62
C PHE A 32 -5.62 8.04 -7.95
N LEU A 33 -6.34 8.94 -8.63
CA LEU A 33 -7.00 8.67 -9.89
C LEU A 33 -6.07 9.09 -11.03
N ALA A 34 -5.76 8.16 -11.93
CA ALA A 34 -5.06 8.51 -13.15
C ALA A 34 -5.91 9.49 -13.97
N PRO A 35 -5.31 10.48 -14.66
CA PRO A 35 -6.05 11.30 -15.61
C PRO A 35 -6.79 10.39 -16.60
N LYS A 36 -8.09 10.63 -16.80
CA LYS A 36 -9.03 9.88 -17.66
C LYS A 36 -8.60 9.65 -19.13
N GLN A 37 -7.39 10.05 -19.52
CA GLN A 37 -6.85 9.99 -20.87
C GLN A 37 -6.12 8.68 -21.19
N VAL A 38 -5.88 7.79 -20.22
CA VAL A 38 -5.25 6.48 -20.47
C VAL A 38 -6.22 5.34 -20.15
N ARG A 39 -7.35 5.30 -20.87
CA ARG A 39 -8.14 4.06 -20.94
C ARG A 39 -7.21 3.02 -21.58
N LYS A 40 -6.85 1.97 -20.84
CA LYS A 40 -6.13 0.82 -21.43
C LYS A 40 -7.04 0.20 -22.46
N THR A 41 -6.79 0.56 -23.70
CA THR A 41 -7.55 0.10 -24.83
C THR A 41 -6.72 -0.95 -25.54
N ARG A 42 -7.30 -2.14 -25.73
CA ARG A 42 -6.69 -3.15 -26.59
C ARG A 42 -7.36 -3.01 -27.95
N GLN A 43 -6.56 -2.75 -28.98
CA GLN A 43 -7.04 -2.85 -30.35
C GLN A 43 -7.20 -4.33 -30.68
N LEU A 44 -8.43 -4.74 -30.92
CA LEU A 44 -8.72 -6.08 -31.43
C LEU A 44 -8.40 -6.11 -32.93
N ASP A 45 -8.06 -7.28 -33.44
CA ASP A 45 -7.64 -7.54 -34.83
C ASP A 45 -8.69 -7.12 -35.87
N ASN A 46 -9.96 -7.12 -35.49
CA ASN A 46 -11.10 -6.65 -36.26
C ASN A 46 -11.34 -5.12 -36.16
N GLY A 47 -10.41 -4.36 -35.58
CA GLY A 47 -10.43 -2.90 -35.56
C GLY A 47 -11.33 -2.28 -34.49
N MET A 48 -11.93 -3.07 -33.60
CA MET A 48 -12.69 -2.58 -32.45
C MET A 48 -11.78 -2.32 -31.24
N LEU A 49 -12.11 -1.25 -30.51
CA LEU A 49 -11.37 -0.79 -29.33
C LEU A 49 -12.01 -1.41 -28.08
N GLU A 50 -11.37 -2.41 -27.49
CA GLU A 50 -11.83 -2.95 -26.21
C GLU A 50 -11.35 -2.03 -25.09
N VAL A 51 -12.29 -1.32 -24.47
CA VAL A 51 -12.05 -0.58 -23.24
C VAL A 51 -11.98 -1.62 -22.14
N LEU A 52 -10.79 -1.82 -21.57
CA LEU A 52 -10.68 -2.61 -20.34
C LEU A 52 -11.27 -1.75 -19.22
N ASP A 53 -12.55 -1.92 -18.92
CA ASP A 53 -13.19 -1.45 -17.69
C ASP A 53 -12.56 -2.22 -16.53
N GLN A 54 -11.34 -1.84 -16.15
CA GLN A 54 -10.79 -2.21 -14.87
C GLN A 54 -11.65 -1.46 -13.85
N ASP A 55 -12.46 -2.18 -13.08
CA ASP A 55 -13.10 -1.66 -11.88
C ASP A 55 -12.09 -0.78 -11.15
N ASP A 56 -12.25 0.53 -11.30
CA ASP A 56 -11.32 1.58 -10.88
C ASP A 56 -11.43 1.74 -9.34
N GLU A 57 -11.42 0.62 -8.59
CA GLU A 57 -11.31 0.63 -7.14
C GLU A 57 -9.89 1.03 -6.78
N VAL A 58 -9.67 2.35 -6.73
CA VAL A 58 -8.39 2.91 -6.34
C VAL A 58 -8.17 2.68 -4.86
N GLY A 59 -7.24 1.78 -4.54
CA GLY A 59 -6.85 1.47 -3.17
C GLY A 59 -6.11 2.63 -2.49
N PHE A 60 -6.76 3.29 -1.55
CA PHE A 60 -6.14 4.23 -0.61
C PHE A 60 -6.38 3.78 0.83
N THR A 61 -5.55 4.26 1.76
CA THR A 61 -5.75 4.02 3.20
C THR A 61 -5.86 5.34 3.92
N VAL A 62 -6.91 5.49 4.72
CA VAL A 62 -7.08 6.67 5.56
C VAL A 62 -6.36 6.48 6.87
N TYR A 63 -5.58 7.48 7.26
CA TYR A 63 -4.93 7.52 8.56
C TYR A 63 -5.03 8.91 9.17
N LYS A 64 -5.63 9.00 10.36
CA LYS A 64 -5.90 10.26 11.05
C LYS A 64 -6.61 11.29 10.15
N GLY A 65 -7.60 10.85 9.39
CA GLY A 65 -8.42 11.71 8.51
C GLY A 65 -7.75 12.15 7.21
N HIS A 66 -6.58 11.61 6.86
CA HIS A 66 -5.88 11.91 5.62
C HIS A 66 -5.69 10.64 4.77
N PRO A 67 -5.90 10.72 3.43
CA PRO A 67 -5.72 9.59 2.55
C PRO A 67 -4.24 9.40 2.16
N TYR A 68 -3.78 8.16 2.10
CA TYR A 68 -2.42 7.79 1.71
C TYR A 68 -2.44 6.67 0.67
N CYS A 69 -1.50 6.69 -0.27
CA CYS A 69 -1.25 5.53 -1.11
C CYS A 69 -0.66 4.40 -0.28
N GLU A 70 -0.87 3.16 -0.71
CA GLU A 70 -0.41 1.98 0.01
C GLU A 70 1.10 2.06 0.32
N ALA A 71 1.92 2.47 -0.65
CA ALA A 71 3.36 2.61 -0.48
C ALA A 71 3.74 3.60 0.64
N CYS A 72 3.10 4.78 0.66
CA CYS A 72 3.33 5.78 1.70
C CYS A 72 2.81 5.30 3.06
N HIS A 73 1.61 4.71 3.11
CA HIS A 73 1.06 4.15 4.34
C HIS A 73 1.99 3.08 4.94
N VAL A 74 2.45 2.14 4.12
CA VAL A 74 3.35 1.07 4.53
C VAL A 74 4.70 1.60 5.01
N ARG A 75 5.29 2.55 4.27
CA ARG A 75 6.58 3.15 4.63
C ARG A 75 6.54 3.92 5.95
N LEU A 76 5.44 4.62 6.20
CA LEU A 76 5.29 5.55 7.31
C LEU A 76 4.71 4.94 8.59
N ARG A 77 3.88 3.89 8.47
CA ARG A 77 3.05 3.38 9.58
C ARG A 77 3.38 1.96 9.97
N MET A 78 3.92 1.15 9.06
CA MET A 78 4.22 -0.24 9.39
C MET A 78 5.50 -0.36 10.22
N PRO A 79 5.54 -1.30 11.18
CA PRO A 79 6.75 -1.57 11.94
C PRO A 79 7.88 -2.01 11.01
N LYS A 80 9.12 -1.65 11.37
CA LYS A 80 10.29 -1.96 10.55
C LYS A 80 11.09 -3.09 11.16
N CYS A 81 11.56 -4.00 10.32
CA CYS A 81 12.49 -5.04 10.74
C CYS A 81 13.76 -4.41 11.31
N LYS A 82 14.18 -4.84 12.50
CA LYS A 82 15.39 -4.33 13.16
C LYS A 82 16.65 -4.51 12.31
N ARG A 83 16.74 -5.62 11.54
CA ARG A 83 17.88 -5.95 10.66
C ARG A 83 17.83 -5.24 9.32
N CYS A 84 16.86 -5.57 8.45
CA CYS A 84 16.84 -5.08 7.06
C CYS A 84 16.20 -3.70 6.88
N LYS A 85 15.59 -3.13 7.95
CA LYS A 85 14.91 -1.83 7.96
C LYS A 85 13.68 -1.70 7.04
N LYS A 86 13.31 -2.76 6.33
CA LYS A 86 12.07 -2.82 5.53
C LYS A 86 10.84 -2.88 6.44
N SER A 87 9.74 -2.29 5.98
CA SER A 87 8.43 -2.40 6.63
C SER A 87 7.96 -3.86 6.63
N ILE A 88 7.38 -4.30 7.74
CA ILE A 88 6.73 -5.60 7.92
C ILE A 88 5.23 -5.38 7.71
N ARG A 89 4.67 -5.95 6.64
CA ARG A 89 3.28 -5.77 6.23
C ARG A 89 2.34 -6.65 7.06
N PRO A 90 1.05 -6.29 7.15
CA PRO A 90 0.04 -7.21 7.65
C PRO A 90 0.04 -8.49 6.81
N GLY A 91 0.15 -9.65 7.46
CA GLY A 91 0.26 -10.96 6.80
C GLY A 91 1.69 -11.47 6.59
N ASP A 92 2.73 -10.63 6.75
CA ASP A 92 4.11 -11.10 6.71
C ASP A 92 4.44 -11.97 7.93
N GLN A 93 5.16 -13.08 7.73
CA GLN A 93 5.73 -13.84 8.84
C GLN A 93 6.77 -12.98 9.57
N ALA A 94 6.52 -12.69 10.84
CA ALA A 94 7.37 -11.85 11.67
C ALA A 94 7.42 -12.34 13.12
N ILE A 95 8.53 -12.01 13.79
CA ILE A 95 8.81 -12.38 15.17
C ILE A 95 9.02 -11.11 15.98
N GLU A 96 8.46 -11.07 17.19
CA GLU A 96 8.79 -10.09 18.21
C GLU A 96 9.75 -10.71 19.23
N ALA A 97 10.96 -10.19 19.28
CA ALA A 97 11.99 -10.70 20.18
C ALA A 97 13.00 -9.59 20.49
N LEU A 98 13.56 -9.62 21.70
CA LEU A 98 14.57 -8.67 22.15
C LEU A 98 14.12 -7.20 22.05
N GLY A 99 12.82 -6.94 22.32
CA GLY A 99 12.23 -5.60 22.25
C GLY A 99 12.16 -5.02 20.83
N ALA A 100 12.23 -5.84 19.79
CA ALA A 100 12.11 -5.41 18.40
C ALA A 100 11.33 -6.40 17.52
N LYS A 101 10.86 -5.91 16.38
CA LYS A 101 10.20 -6.71 15.34
C LYS A 101 11.19 -7.13 14.26
N TRP A 102 11.03 -8.34 13.75
CA TRP A 102 11.92 -8.95 12.77
C TRP A 102 11.10 -9.68 11.70
N CYS A 103 11.45 -9.53 10.41
CA CYS A 103 10.97 -10.48 9.42
C CYS A 103 11.49 -11.87 9.77
N TRP A 104 10.71 -12.92 9.50
CA TRP A 104 11.07 -14.31 9.79
C TRP A 104 12.52 -14.65 9.36
N HIS A 105 12.85 -14.37 8.10
CA HIS A 105 14.17 -14.66 7.53
C HIS A 105 15.31 -13.77 8.05
N CYS A 106 15.00 -12.66 8.72
CA CYS A 106 15.99 -11.75 9.30
C CYS A 106 16.34 -12.10 10.74
N PHE A 107 15.48 -12.83 11.44
CA PHE A 107 15.71 -13.28 12.82
C PHE A 107 16.56 -14.54 12.82
N THR A 108 17.86 -14.37 12.58
CA THR A 108 18.83 -15.46 12.56
C THR A 108 19.92 -15.21 13.59
N CYS A 109 20.46 -16.29 14.15
CA CYS A 109 21.64 -16.24 15.01
C CYS A 109 22.81 -15.58 14.28
N ASN A 110 23.49 -14.60 14.91
CA ASN A 110 24.70 -13.98 14.35
C ASN A 110 25.97 -14.81 14.64
N VAL A 111 25.82 -15.92 15.36
CA VAL A 111 26.92 -16.78 15.80
C VAL A 111 27.12 -17.88 14.75
N ARG A 112 28.28 -17.91 14.08
CA ARG A 112 28.67 -18.97 13.13
C ARG A 112 29.23 -20.20 13.85
N THR A 113 28.57 -20.70 14.88
CA THR A 113 28.98 -21.93 15.57
C THR A 113 27.79 -22.89 15.68
N ALA A 114 28.07 -24.18 15.56
CA ALA A 114 27.10 -25.29 15.43
C ALA A 114 26.19 -25.52 16.66
N LEU A 115 26.09 -24.55 17.57
CA LEU A 115 25.35 -24.61 18.82
C LEU A 115 24.53 -23.33 19.02
N CYS A 116 23.71 -22.94 18.03
CA CYS A 116 22.70 -21.92 18.29
C CYS A 116 21.38 -22.60 18.67
N PRO A 117 21.02 -22.70 19.97
CA PRO A 117 19.79 -23.33 20.42
C PRO A 117 18.53 -22.46 20.14
N ALA A 118 18.69 -21.31 19.47
CA ALA A 118 17.61 -20.38 19.17
C ALA A 118 16.55 -20.92 18.19
N LEU A 119 16.74 -22.12 17.62
CA LEU A 119 15.73 -22.80 16.79
C LEU A 119 14.95 -23.90 17.54
N THR A 120 15.25 -24.16 18.83
CA THR A 120 14.58 -25.22 19.61
C THR A 120 13.65 -24.68 20.71
N LEU A 121 13.43 -23.36 20.76
CA LEU A 121 12.54 -22.70 21.73
C LEU A 121 11.43 -21.88 21.07
N CYS A 122 11.00 -22.27 19.87
CA CYS A 122 9.66 -21.95 19.36
C CYS A 122 8.74 -23.14 19.58
#